data_AF-A0AAU6KR50-F1
#
_entry.id   AF-A0AAU6KR50-F1
#
_cell.length_a   1.000
_cell.length_b   1.000
_cell.length_c   1.000
_cell.angle_alpha   90.00
_cell.angle_beta   90.00
_cell.angle_gamma   90.00
#
_symmetry.space_group_name_H-M   'P 1'
#
loop_
_entity.id
_entity.type
_entity.pdbx_description
1 polymer ?
#
loop_
_entity_poly.entity_id
_entity_poly.type
_entity_poly.pdbx_seq_one_letter_code
_entity_poly.pdbx_strand_id
1 'polypeptide(L)'
;MYRSNVDGVPVLRFPEPGPLHATLRFGVGARDETYRTLGISRLVAALAVHARRQRLPDGAEPVVSTGIEETRFTVSGTREEVSDCLGALCLALSDLPADRLGEMAHTLDGEVARSVDGPRTVGALNAQYGSQASGLEGHERSQHHLPSADTLLGHAAAWFTRANAVLTLTGPNPAGLRLPLPPGERPRRFAPQARYPRASWTHRNIDGVALSAEAPVGSVAMAVAHRILRERVTAALAGRRVSAVPAEAATALHDSVTVVRLLLASGPAGGAEDVAATMWSQALSLARDEPAPAEVARHRSLPEDPPPRARTLDDAARSELFGIPFLDEGSRRRALEGVTPQDVRDSWQRAMERAQLVVPAGLLLHLPGPNGRRLWCTSCWTWDEIPPRGQEFREHLGKRAFRRAAERHWVVLTPRSVVSCTPGVYHELRFDDVIALERWGPERNLIGRCGCSIGVDPAWYRGGHRLTRAVDEAVPADLAFDGVELPLPDRS
;
A
#
# COMPACT_ATOMS: atom_id res chain seq x y z
N MET A 1 -19.44 5.66 23.22
CA MET A 1 -19.44 4.59 22.20
C MET A 1 -20.00 3.34 22.84
N TYR A 2 -20.96 2.68 22.19
CA TYR A 2 -21.55 1.42 22.67
C TYR A 2 -20.98 0.25 21.90
N ARG A 3 -20.67 -0.84 22.58
CA ARG A 3 -20.23 -2.10 21.98
C ARG A 3 -21.30 -3.15 22.16
N SER A 4 -21.56 -3.91 21.11
CA SER A 4 -22.43 -5.09 21.13
C SER A 4 -21.91 -6.14 20.16
N ASN A 5 -22.62 -7.25 20.02
CA ASN A 5 -22.29 -8.32 19.09
C ASN A 5 -23.56 -8.76 18.36
N VAL A 6 -23.45 -9.03 17.06
CA VAL A 6 -24.53 -9.56 16.21
C VAL A 6 -23.97 -10.72 15.39
N ASP A 7 -24.52 -11.92 15.56
CA ASP A 7 -24.07 -13.15 14.88
C ASP A 7 -22.54 -13.40 14.98
N GLY A 8 -21.92 -13.01 16.10
CA GLY A 8 -20.48 -13.13 16.32
C GLY A 8 -19.64 -11.95 15.83
N VAL A 9 -20.23 -10.99 15.09
CA VAL A 9 -19.55 -9.78 14.61
C VAL A 9 -19.61 -8.67 15.67
N PRO A 10 -18.46 -8.08 16.08
CA PRO A 10 -18.44 -6.88 16.90
C PRO A 10 -19.15 -5.71 16.23
N VAL A 11 -20.06 -5.06 16.97
CA VAL A 11 -20.80 -3.88 16.52
C VAL A 11 -20.46 -2.69 17.42
N LEU A 12 -19.84 -1.67 16.83
CA LEU A 12 -19.47 -0.41 17.49
C LEU A 12 -20.46 0.68 17.08
N ARG A 13 -20.98 1.42 18.05
CA ARG A 13 -22.03 2.41 17.78
C ARG A 13 -21.79 3.73 18.43
N PHE A 14 -22.19 4.77 17.70
CA PHE A 14 -22.32 6.10 18.22
C PHE A 14 -23.66 6.67 17.75
N PRO A 15 -24.63 6.93 18.64
CA PRO A 15 -25.92 7.48 18.22
C PRO A 15 -25.78 8.91 17.67
N GLU A 16 -26.27 9.11 16.46
CA GLU A 16 -26.37 10.40 15.77
C GLU A 16 -27.79 10.58 15.18
N PRO A 17 -28.29 11.81 15.10
CA PRO A 17 -29.53 12.10 14.39
C PRO A 17 -29.34 11.96 12.87
N GLY A 18 -30.40 11.57 12.16
CA GLY A 18 -30.39 11.45 10.70
C GLY A 18 -30.54 10.00 10.21
N PRO A 19 -30.24 9.72 8.92
CA PRO A 19 -30.27 8.37 8.39
C PRO A 19 -29.23 7.49 9.08
N LEU A 20 -29.51 6.19 9.15
CA LEU A 20 -28.58 5.23 9.69
C LEU A 20 -27.44 5.04 8.69
N HIS A 21 -26.21 5.35 9.10
CA HIS A 21 -25.01 4.98 8.37
C HIS A 21 -24.42 3.71 8.99
N ALA A 22 -24.19 2.71 8.15
CA ALA A 22 -23.57 1.47 8.53
C ALA A 22 -22.34 1.20 7.66
N THR A 23 -21.24 0.81 8.29
CA THR A 23 -20.05 0.37 7.57
C THR A 23 -19.61 -0.99 8.10
N LEU A 24 -19.72 -2.00 7.24
CA LEU A 24 -19.17 -3.33 7.48
C LEU A 24 -17.74 -3.37 6.94
N ARG A 25 -16.77 -3.64 7.82
CA ARG A 25 -15.34 -3.69 7.47
C ARG A 25 -14.81 -5.10 7.61
N PHE A 26 -13.98 -5.50 6.66
CA PHE A 26 -13.18 -6.71 6.73
C PHE A 26 -11.71 -6.36 6.75
N GLY A 27 -10.94 -7.07 7.58
CA GLY A 27 -9.49 -6.89 7.70
C GLY A 27 -8.81 -7.61 6.56
N VAL A 28 -9.04 -7.17 5.34
CA VAL A 28 -8.43 -7.74 4.14
C VAL A 28 -8.31 -6.64 3.10
N GLY A 29 -7.13 -6.56 2.49
CA GLY A 29 -6.84 -5.67 1.38
C GLY A 29 -5.63 -6.18 0.61
N ALA A 30 -5.03 -5.32 -0.21
CA ALA A 30 -3.88 -5.69 -1.05
C ALA A 30 -2.71 -6.30 -0.27
N ARG A 31 -2.53 -5.95 1.01
CA ARG A 31 -1.47 -6.50 1.85
C ARG A 31 -1.60 -8.00 2.13
N ASP A 32 -2.81 -8.52 2.01
CA ASP A 32 -3.18 -9.88 2.36
C ASP A 32 -3.24 -10.78 1.10
N GLU A 33 -2.81 -10.23 -0.04
CA GLU A 33 -2.80 -10.87 -1.35
C GLU A 33 -1.38 -11.27 -1.76
N THR A 34 -1.27 -12.00 -2.86
CA THR A 34 -0.01 -12.32 -3.53
C THR A 34 0.06 -11.55 -4.85
N TYR A 35 1.23 -11.42 -5.45
CA TYR A 35 1.36 -10.78 -6.76
C TYR A 35 0.41 -11.37 -7.81
N ARG A 36 0.27 -12.71 -7.82
CA ARG A 36 -0.60 -13.42 -8.74
C ARG A 36 -2.10 -13.18 -8.47
N THR A 37 -2.46 -12.84 -7.24
CA THR A 37 -3.84 -12.62 -6.83
C THR A 37 -4.12 -11.16 -6.51
N LEU A 38 -3.27 -10.24 -6.95
CA LEU A 38 -3.44 -8.82 -6.66
C LEU A 38 -4.76 -8.32 -7.25
N GLY A 39 -5.60 -7.72 -6.42
CA GLY A 39 -6.97 -7.30 -6.75
C GLY A 39 -8.06 -8.31 -6.41
N ILE A 40 -7.73 -9.50 -5.87
CA ILE A 40 -8.73 -10.54 -5.58
C ILE A 40 -9.76 -10.09 -4.51
N SER A 41 -9.36 -9.30 -3.50
CA SER A 41 -10.29 -8.79 -2.48
C SER A 41 -11.29 -7.81 -3.09
N ARG A 42 -10.81 -6.98 -4.02
CA ARG A 42 -11.64 -6.05 -4.80
C ARG A 42 -12.66 -6.81 -5.65
N LEU A 43 -12.21 -7.87 -6.30
CA LEU A 43 -13.04 -8.76 -7.12
C LEU A 43 -14.12 -9.48 -6.29
N VAL A 44 -13.76 -10.03 -5.13
CA VAL A 44 -14.74 -10.61 -4.18
C VAL A 44 -15.78 -9.58 -3.77
N ALA A 45 -15.35 -8.38 -3.38
CA ALA A 45 -16.26 -7.33 -2.94
C ALA A 45 -17.25 -6.93 -4.04
N ALA A 46 -16.78 -6.84 -5.28
CA ALA A 46 -17.61 -6.49 -6.41
C ALA A 46 -18.59 -7.60 -6.81
N LEU A 47 -18.17 -8.87 -6.79
CA LEU A 47 -19.05 -10.04 -6.95
C LEU A 47 -20.15 -10.05 -5.90
N ALA A 48 -19.81 -9.76 -4.65
CA ALA A 48 -20.78 -9.68 -3.56
C ALA A 48 -21.80 -8.56 -3.77
N VAL A 49 -21.37 -7.36 -4.20
CA VAL A 49 -22.29 -6.26 -4.53
C VAL A 49 -23.19 -6.61 -5.70
N HIS A 50 -22.65 -7.19 -6.77
CA HIS A 50 -23.44 -7.60 -7.92
C HIS A 50 -24.50 -8.63 -7.54
N ALA A 51 -24.10 -9.68 -6.83
CA ALA A 51 -25.00 -10.73 -6.38
C ALA A 51 -26.02 -10.21 -5.34
N ARG A 52 -25.67 -9.20 -4.54
CA ARG A 52 -26.61 -8.48 -3.68
C ARG A 52 -27.62 -7.70 -4.52
N ARG A 53 -27.18 -6.97 -5.56
CA ARG A 53 -28.04 -6.18 -6.45
C ARG A 53 -29.08 -7.07 -7.14
N GLN A 54 -28.70 -8.27 -7.53
CA GLN A 54 -29.66 -9.25 -8.09
C GLN A 54 -30.72 -9.70 -7.07
N ARG A 55 -30.32 -9.91 -5.81
CA ARG A 55 -31.24 -10.33 -4.73
C ARG A 55 -32.16 -9.20 -4.27
N LEU A 56 -31.69 -7.96 -4.33
CA LEU A 56 -32.40 -6.78 -3.84
C LEU A 56 -32.26 -5.60 -4.84
N PRO A 57 -32.95 -5.64 -6.00
CA PRO A 57 -32.74 -4.67 -7.08
C PRO A 57 -33.04 -3.22 -6.70
N ASP A 58 -34.10 -3.01 -5.91
CA ASP A 58 -34.56 -1.67 -5.50
C ASP A 58 -33.99 -1.24 -4.13
N GLY A 59 -33.09 -2.03 -3.54
CA GLY A 59 -32.57 -1.76 -2.20
C GLY A 59 -31.31 -0.89 -2.21
N ALA A 60 -31.03 -0.21 -1.10
CA ALA A 60 -29.89 0.70 -0.93
C ALA A 60 -28.52 0.12 -1.35
N GLU A 61 -27.86 0.73 -2.32
CA GLU A 61 -26.59 0.25 -2.84
C GLU A 61 -25.41 0.61 -1.92
N PRO A 62 -24.58 -0.36 -1.50
CA PRO A 62 -23.42 -0.07 -0.67
C PRO A 62 -22.30 0.55 -1.51
N VAL A 63 -21.69 1.61 -0.98
CA VAL A 63 -20.42 2.14 -1.49
C VAL A 63 -19.29 1.24 -1.01
N VAL A 64 -18.55 0.67 -1.96
CA VAL A 64 -17.41 -0.22 -1.68
C VAL A 64 -16.09 0.52 -1.82
N SER A 65 -15.20 0.23 -0.88
CA SER A 65 -13.87 0.81 -0.81
C SER A 65 -12.90 -0.28 -0.40
N THR A 66 -11.87 -0.52 -1.22
CA THR A 66 -10.81 -1.50 -0.94
C THR A 66 -9.51 -0.75 -0.86
N GLY A 67 -8.79 -0.87 0.25
CA GLY A 67 -7.47 -0.28 0.42
C GLY A 67 -6.39 -1.34 0.64
N ILE A 68 -5.22 -0.90 1.09
CA ILE A 68 -4.11 -1.80 1.37
C ILE A 68 -4.45 -2.79 2.50
N GLU A 69 -5.25 -2.39 3.50
CA GLU A 69 -5.42 -3.16 4.74
C GLU A 69 -6.83 -3.71 4.96
N GLU A 70 -7.82 -3.04 4.39
CA GLU A 70 -9.22 -3.35 4.67
C GLU A 70 -10.12 -3.09 3.47
N THR A 71 -11.23 -3.83 3.47
CA THR A 71 -12.33 -3.71 2.52
C THR A 71 -13.57 -3.27 3.28
N ARG A 72 -14.24 -2.24 2.80
CA ARG A 72 -15.39 -1.59 3.46
C ARG A 72 -16.60 -1.60 2.55
N PHE A 73 -17.75 -1.88 3.16
CA PHE A 73 -19.07 -1.71 2.55
C PHE A 73 -19.84 -0.69 3.39
N THR A 74 -20.09 0.50 2.83
CA THR A 74 -20.82 1.57 3.51
C THR A 74 -22.20 1.73 2.90
N VAL A 75 -23.24 1.62 3.71
CA VAL A 75 -24.63 1.82 3.31
C VAL A 75 -25.27 2.88 4.21
N SER A 76 -26.15 3.69 3.63
CA SER A 76 -26.91 4.73 4.32
C SER A 76 -28.39 4.60 3.98
N GLY A 77 -29.28 4.75 4.95
CA GLY A 77 -30.71 4.72 4.69
C GLY A 77 -31.55 4.60 5.96
N THR A 78 -32.76 4.11 5.79
CA THR A 78 -33.62 3.63 6.89
C THR A 78 -33.00 2.40 7.56
N ARG A 79 -33.51 2.03 8.74
CA ARG A 79 -32.97 0.87 9.48
C ARG A 79 -33.23 -0.43 8.74
N GLU A 80 -34.37 -0.52 8.09
CA GLU A 80 -34.84 -1.64 7.29
C GLU A 80 -33.96 -1.79 6.03
N GLU A 81 -33.78 -0.72 5.25
CA GLU A 81 -32.91 -0.75 4.06
C GLU A 81 -31.47 -1.15 4.38
N VAL A 82 -30.92 -0.65 5.50
CA VAL A 82 -29.58 -1.01 5.96
C VAL A 82 -29.51 -2.48 6.38
N SER A 83 -30.51 -2.97 7.13
CA SER A 83 -30.57 -4.37 7.56
C SER A 83 -30.67 -5.32 6.38
N ASP A 84 -31.56 -5.04 5.42
CA ASP A 84 -31.77 -5.86 4.23
C ASP A 84 -30.52 -5.85 3.34
N CYS A 85 -29.90 -4.68 3.16
CA CYS A 85 -28.66 -4.56 2.39
C CYS A 85 -27.52 -5.38 3.00
N LEU A 86 -27.28 -5.24 4.32
CA LEU A 86 -26.22 -5.98 5.01
C LEU A 86 -26.49 -7.49 5.02
N GLY A 87 -27.74 -7.90 5.25
CA GLY A 87 -28.14 -9.30 5.20
C GLY A 87 -27.88 -9.93 3.84
N ALA A 88 -28.36 -9.29 2.76
CA ALA A 88 -28.16 -9.74 1.39
C ALA A 88 -26.67 -9.77 1.00
N LEU A 89 -25.89 -8.79 1.45
CA LEU A 89 -24.45 -8.74 1.22
C LEU A 89 -23.71 -9.88 1.95
N CYS A 90 -24.04 -10.16 3.22
CA CYS A 90 -23.41 -11.25 3.97
C CYS A 90 -23.74 -12.62 3.36
N LEU A 91 -24.96 -12.80 2.86
CA LEU A 91 -25.35 -14.00 2.11
C LEU A 91 -24.55 -14.12 0.81
N ALA A 92 -24.40 -13.02 0.06
CA ALA A 92 -23.59 -12.98 -1.16
C ALA A 92 -22.10 -13.30 -0.91
N LEU A 93 -21.53 -12.83 0.20
CA LEU A 93 -20.16 -13.15 0.60
C LEU A 93 -19.98 -14.61 1.03
N SER A 94 -21.04 -15.24 1.54
CA SER A 94 -21.03 -16.65 1.96
C SER A 94 -21.20 -17.62 0.78
N ASP A 95 -21.85 -17.17 -0.29
CA ASP A 95 -22.18 -17.95 -1.48
C ASP A 95 -21.93 -17.09 -2.73
N LEU A 96 -20.64 -16.95 -3.06
CA LEU A 96 -20.17 -16.13 -4.17
C LEU A 96 -20.44 -16.84 -5.51
N PRO A 97 -21.00 -16.13 -6.51
CA PRO A 97 -21.24 -16.69 -7.85
C PRO A 97 -19.93 -16.74 -8.66
N ALA A 98 -19.02 -17.66 -8.30
CA ALA A 98 -17.70 -17.78 -8.91
C ALA A 98 -17.75 -18.23 -10.39
N ASP A 99 -18.85 -18.83 -10.82
CA ASP A 99 -19.13 -19.17 -12.22
C ASP A 99 -19.30 -17.93 -13.12
N ARG A 100 -19.63 -16.78 -12.53
CA ARG A 100 -19.86 -15.50 -13.23
C ARG A 100 -18.60 -14.63 -13.34
N LEU A 101 -17.45 -15.16 -12.93
CA LEU A 101 -16.18 -14.44 -12.86
C LEU A 101 -15.77 -13.80 -14.19
N GLY A 102 -15.88 -14.55 -15.29
CA GLY A 102 -15.50 -14.08 -16.62
C GLY A 102 -16.38 -12.94 -17.14
N GLU A 103 -17.67 -12.94 -16.81
CA GLU A 103 -18.59 -11.86 -17.19
C GLU A 103 -18.31 -10.58 -16.39
N MET A 104 -17.97 -10.73 -15.12
CA MET A 104 -17.77 -9.59 -14.21
C MET A 104 -16.37 -8.98 -14.30
N ALA A 105 -15.38 -9.73 -14.75
CA ALA A 105 -14.01 -9.27 -14.96
C ALA A 105 -13.93 -7.90 -15.66
N HIS A 106 -14.71 -7.72 -16.73
CA HIS A 106 -14.72 -6.52 -17.57
C HIS A 106 -15.49 -5.33 -16.96
N THR A 107 -16.36 -5.56 -15.97
CA THR A 107 -17.15 -4.51 -15.32
C THR A 107 -16.41 -3.85 -14.14
N LEU A 108 -15.29 -4.44 -13.71
CA LEU A 108 -14.54 -4.00 -12.53
C LEU A 108 -13.62 -2.81 -12.77
N ASP A 109 -13.22 -2.57 -14.03
CA ASP A 109 -12.28 -1.52 -14.40
C ASP A 109 -12.82 -0.09 -14.18
N GLY A 110 -14.13 0.07 -13.98
CA GLY A 110 -14.77 1.39 -13.90
C GLY A 110 -15.49 1.72 -12.58
N GLU A 111 -16.21 0.76 -11.99
CA GLU A 111 -17.39 1.17 -11.20
C GLU A 111 -17.40 0.77 -9.72
N VAL A 112 -16.76 -0.33 -9.33
CA VAL A 112 -17.22 -1.01 -8.10
C VAL A 112 -16.38 -0.71 -6.85
N ALA A 113 -15.08 -0.40 -6.97
CA ALA A 113 -14.26 -0.17 -5.78
C ALA A 113 -13.21 0.92 -6.00
N ARG A 114 -13.29 1.98 -5.18
CA ARG A 114 -12.26 3.02 -5.15
C ARG A 114 -11.09 2.54 -4.31
N SER A 115 -9.87 2.65 -4.85
CA SER A 115 -8.66 2.58 -4.04
C SER A 115 -8.64 3.78 -3.08
N VAL A 116 -8.32 3.50 -1.81
CA VAL A 116 -8.28 4.51 -0.74
C VAL A 116 -6.93 5.21 -0.68
N ASP A 117 -5.89 4.52 -1.16
CA ASP A 117 -4.52 4.89 -0.92
C ASP A 117 -3.95 5.63 -2.15
N GLY A 118 -3.37 6.81 -1.92
CA GLY A 118 -2.80 7.62 -3.00
C GLY A 118 -1.52 7.01 -3.60
N PRO A 119 -1.20 7.29 -4.88
CA PRO A 119 -0.02 6.73 -5.56
C PRO A 119 1.31 6.93 -4.82
N ARG A 120 1.47 8.06 -4.10
CA ARG A 120 2.67 8.35 -3.29
C ARG A 120 2.79 7.44 -2.06
N THR A 121 1.67 7.15 -1.38
CA THR A 121 1.62 6.20 -0.27
C THR A 121 2.01 4.81 -0.74
N VAL A 122 1.40 4.37 -1.84
CA VAL A 122 1.65 3.08 -2.46
C VAL A 122 3.12 2.95 -2.89
N GLY A 123 3.65 3.95 -3.59
CA GLY A 123 5.05 3.98 -4.01
C GLY A 123 6.03 3.98 -2.82
N ALA A 124 5.70 4.66 -1.73
CA ALA A 124 6.53 4.67 -0.52
C ALA A 124 6.54 3.31 0.19
N LEU A 125 5.40 2.64 0.30
CA LEU A 125 5.32 1.31 0.89
C LEU A 125 6.01 0.26 0.01
N ASN A 126 5.90 0.37 -1.32
CA ASN A 126 6.67 -0.46 -2.26
C ASN A 126 8.18 -0.19 -2.19
N ALA A 127 8.60 1.04 -1.91
CA ALA A 127 10.01 1.33 -1.66
C ALA A 127 10.56 0.61 -0.43
N GLN A 128 9.74 0.51 0.62
CA GLN A 128 10.13 -0.05 1.90
C GLN A 128 10.05 -1.58 1.93
N TYR A 129 8.96 -2.13 1.41
CA TYR A 129 8.63 -3.56 1.50
C TYR A 129 8.69 -4.32 0.17
N GLY A 130 8.99 -3.62 -0.93
CA GLY A 130 9.00 -4.24 -2.25
C GLY A 130 7.63 -4.79 -2.64
N SER A 131 7.63 -5.98 -3.25
CA SER A 131 6.43 -6.67 -3.71
C SER A 131 5.82 -7.56 -2.63
N GLN A 132 5.80 -7.08 -1.38
CA GLN A 132 5.31 -7.82 -0.21
C GLN A 132 4.31 -6.98 0.57
N ALA A 133 3.27 -7.65 1.08
CA ALA A 133 2.25 -7.05 1.94
C ALA A 133 1.85 -5.65 1.47
N SER A 134 1.99 -4.63 2.33
CA SER A 134 1.60 -3.25 2.02
C SER A 134 2.33 -2.62 0.82
N GLY A 135 3.46 -3.17 0.38
CA GLY A 135 4.17 -2.73 -0.82
C GLY A 135 3.64 -3.34 -2.13
N LEU A 136 2.79 -4.37 -2.04
CA LEU A 136 2.26 -5.10 -3.20
C LEU A 136 1.38 -4.23 -4.11
N GLU A 137 0.62 -3.31 -3.53
CA GLU A 137 -0.24 -2.35 -4.25
C GLU A 137 0.58 -1.50 -5.25
N GLY A 138 1.91 -1.41 -5.12
CA GLY A 138 2.79 -0.78 -6.11
C GLY A 138 2.71 -1.36 -7.52
N HIS A 139 2.06 -2.52 -7.67
CA HIS A 139 1.95 -3.27 -8.92
C HIS A 139 0.54 -3.29 -9.52
N GLU A 140 -0.35 -2.35 -9.19
CA GLU A 140 -1.75 -2.36 -9.67
C GLU A 140 -1.92 -2.55 -11.19
N ARG A 141 -0.93 -2.20 -12.01
CA ARG A 141 -0.94 -2.47 -13.47
C ARG A 141 -0.75 -3.96 -13.82
N SER A 142 -0.65 -4.85 -12.85
CA SER A 142 -0.47 -6.30 -13.03
C SER A 142 -1.77 -7.08 -12.78
N GLN A 143 -2.89 -6.37 -12.54
CA GLN A 143 -4.24 -6.92 -12.31
C GLN A 143 -4.86 -7.65 -13.52
N HIS A 144 -4.07 -7.99 -14.54
CA HIS A 144 -4.54 -8.59 -15.78
C HIS A 144 -4.79 -10.10 -15.69
N HIS A 145 -4.75 -10.69 -14.50
CA HIS A 145 -4.94 -12.13 -14.32
C HIS A 145 -6.19 -12.42 -13.52
N LEU A 146 -7.15 -13.08 -14.15
CA LEU A 146 -8.30 -13.60 -13.43
C LEU A 146 -7.86 -14.78 -12.55
N PRO A 147 -8.13 -14.74 -11.24
CA PRO A 147 -7.87 -15.89 -10.38
C PRO A 147 -8.79 -17.05 -10.79
N SER A 148 -8.41 -18.27 -10.43
CA SER A 148 -9.34 -19.40 -10.57
C SER A 148 -10.53 -19.25 -9.62
N ALA A 149 -11.67 -19.88 -9.93
CA ALA A 149 -12.83 -19.92 -9.04
C ALA A 149 -12.46 -20.45 -7.64
N ASP A 150 -11.63 -21.50 -7.57
CA ASP A 150 -11.18 -22.07 -6.30
C ASP A 150 -10.31 -21.08 -5.51
N THR A 151 -9.43 -20.33 -6.18
CA THR A 151 -8.62 -19.28 -5.54
C THR A 151 -9.51 -18.17 -4.99
N LEU A 152 -10.52 -17.74 -5.74
CA LEU A 152 -11.48 -16.73 -5.32
C LEU A 152 -12.29 -17.19 -4.09
N LEU A 153 -12.87 -18.38 -4.14
CA LEU A 153 -13.67 -18.95 -3.06
C LEU A 153 -12.80 -19.20 -1.81
N GLY A 154 -11.57 -19.69 -2.00
CA GLY A 154 -10.60 -19.85 -0.92
C GLY A 154 -10.24 -18.53 -0.25
N HIS A 155 -10.01 -17.47 -1.04
CA HIS A 155 -9.75 -16.13 -0.51
C HIS A 155 -10.95 -15.59 0.26
N ALA A 156 -12.17 -15.73 -0.28
CA ALA A 156 -13.39 -15.31 0.39
C ALA A 156 -13.58 -16.03 1.73
N ALA A 157 -13.43 -17.35 1.74
CA ALA A 157 -13.57 -18.18 2.94
C ALA A 157 -12.51 -17.88 4.01
N ALA A 158 -11.29 -17.47 3.62
CA ALA A 158 -10.24 -17.12 4.55
C ALA A 158 -10.45 -15.73 5.20
N TRP A 159 -10.95 -14.76 4.43
CA TRP A 159 -10.90 -13.35 4.82
C TRP A 159 -12.25 -12.69 5.11
N PHE A 160 -13.33 -13.12 4.45
CA PHE A 160 -14.67 -12.52 4.60
C PHE A 160 -15.50 -13.29 5.62
N THR A 161 -14.96 -13.44 6.83
CA THR A 161 -15.54 -14.23 7.92
C THR A 161 -16.02 -13.34 9.06
N ARG A 162 -16.92 -13.86 9.91
CA ARG A 162 -17.37 -13.09 11.09
C ARG A 162 -16.24 -12.75 12.08
N ALA A 163 -15.15 -13.54 12.09
CA ALA A 163 -13.99 -13.33 12.97
C ALA A 163 -13.06 -12.22 12.45
N ASN A 164 -13.17 -11.84 11.17
CA ASN A 164 -12.42 -10.77 10.53
C ASN A 164 -13.32 -9.60 10.12
N ALA A 165 -14.47 -9.44 10.77
CA ALA A 165 -15.45 -8.41 10.45
C ALA A 165 -15.71 -7.48 11.66
N VAL A 166 -15.96 -6.20 11.40
CA VAL A 166 -16.46 -5.24 12.39
C VAL A 166 -17.53 -4.35 11.73
N LEU A 167 -18.66 -4.17 12.39
CA LEU A 167 -19.72 -3.27 11.95
C LEU A 167 -19.70 -1.97 12.78
N THR A 168 -19.72 -0.82 12.12
CA THR A 168 -19.97 0.47 12.79
C THR A 168 -21.33 1.03 12.42
N LEU A 169 -22.06 1.60 13.38
CA LEU A 169 -23.35 2.25 13.17
C LEU A 169 -23.38 3.66 13.78
N THR A 170 -23.95 4.63 13.04
CA THR A 170 -24.24 5.98 13.55
C THR A 170 -25.61 6.08 14.25
N GLY A 171 -26.26 4.95 14.55
CA GLY A 171 -27.59 4.90 15.14
C GLY A 171 -27.83 3.63 15.97
N PRO A 172 -29.07 3.40 16.45
CA PRO A 172 -29.43 2.16 17.13
C PRO A 172 -29.33 0.96 16.17
N ASN A 173 -29.20 -0.25 16.74
CA ASN A 173 -29.31 -1.45 15.91
C ASN A 173 -30.67 -1.49 15.21
N PRO A 174 -30.71 -1.81 13.91
CA PRO A 174 -31.94 -2.27 13.26
C PRO A 174 -32.53 -3.45 14.03
N ALA A 175 -33.85 -3.45 14.18
CA ALA A 175 -34.54 -4.58 14.80
C ALA A 175 -34.36 -5.82 13.94
N GLY A 176 -33.96 -6.94 14.55
CA GLY A 176 -33.76 -8.20 13.82
C GLY A 176 -32.55 -8.24 12.90
N LEU A 177 -31.59 -7.30 13.01
CA LEU A 177 -30.36 -7.32 12.21
C LEU A 177 -29.65 -8.68 12.30
N ARG A 178 -29.40 -9.29 11.14
CA ARG A 178 -28.61 -10.52 10.99
C ARG A 178 -27.40 -10.27 10.09
N LEU A 179 -26.28 -10.88 10.45
CA LEU A 179 -25.03 -10.85 9.69
C LEU A 179 -24.59 -12.31 9.47
N PRO A 180 -25.24 -13.06 8.55
CA PRO A 180 -24.96 -14.47 8.32
C PRO A 180 -23.63 -14.68 7.58
N LEU A 181 -22.52 -14.23 8.17
CA LEU A 181 -21.17 -14.43 7.67
C LEU A 181 -20.63 -15.81 8.06
N PRO A 182 -19.78 -16.41 7.22
CA PRO A 182 -19.24 -17.73 7.50
C PRO A 182 -18.36 -17.72 8.77
N PRO A 183 -18.26 -18.86 9.47
CA PRO A 183 -17.24 -19.06 10.49
C PRO A 183 -15.85 -18.91 9.89
N GLY A 184 -14.90 -18.55 10.73
CA GLY A 184 -13.49 -18.50 10.35
C GLY A 184 -12.62 -18.21 11.56
N GLU A 185 -11.32 -18.32 11.34
CA GLU A 185 -10.32 -17.87 12.30
C GLU A 185 -9.96 -16.42 12.04
N ARG A 186 -9.51 -15.74 13.09
CA ARG A 186 -8.98 -14.38 12.95
C ARG A 186 -7.65 -14.44 12.19
N PRO A 187 -7.50 -13.74 11.05
CA PRO A 187 -6.28 -13.83 10.26
C PRO A 187 -5.04 -13.39 11.04
N ARG A 188 -3.97 -14.17 10.92
CA ARG A 188 -2.65 -13.81 11.42
C ARG A 188 -1.89 -13.09 10.31
N ARG A 189 -1.41 -11.88 10.59
CA ARG A 189 -0.59 -11.10 9.66
C ARG A 189 0.86 -11.15 10.08
N PHE A 190 1.74 -11.35 9.11
CA PHE A 190 3.17 -11.27 9.33
C PHE A 190 3.68 -9.89 8.97
N ALA A 191 4.64 -9.42 9.75
CA ALA A 191 5.39 -8.21 9.47
C ALA A 191 6.16 -8.39 8.14
N PRO A 192 5.96 -7.52 7.13
CA PRO A 192 6.77 -7.56 5.93
C PRO A 192 8.22 -7.22 6.25
N GLN A 193 9.18 -7.83 5.55
CA GLN A 193 10.58 -7.51 5.78
C GLN A 193 10.93 -6.21 5.05
N ALA A 194 11.38 -5.20 5.81
CA ALA A 194 11.94 -4.00 5.20
C ALA A 194 13.16 -4.37 4.34
N ARG A 195 13.21 -3.85 3.12
CA ARG A 195 14.28 -4.14 2.15
C ARG A 195 15.65 -3.71 2.65
N TYR A 196 15.70 -2.58 3.36
CA TYR A 196 16.92 -2.05 3.95
C TYR A 196 16.70 -1.71 5.42
N PRO A 197 17.52 -2.27 6.34
CA PRO A 197 17.31 -2.09 7.78
C PRO A 197 17.89 -0.77 8.31
N ARG A 198 18.17 0.20 7.42
CA ARG A 198 18.86 1.46 7.74
C ARG A 198 18.31 2.62 6.93
N ALA A 199 18.52 3.82 7.46
CA ALA A 199 18.19 5.07 6.82
C ALA A 199 18.72 5.14 5.39
N SER A 200 17.86 5.42 4.44
CA SER A 200 18.19 5.36 3.02
C SER A 200 17.30 6.23 2.17
N TRP A 201 17.65 6.36 0.90
CA TRP A 201 16.76 6.91 -0.11
C TRP A 201 16.69 6.02 -1.35
N THR A 202 15.60 6.07 -2.12
CA THR A 202 15.42 5.32 -3.37
C THR A 202 14.51 6.04 -4.35
N HIS A 203 14.60 5.66 -5.62
CA HIS A 203 13.65 6.06 -6.67
C HIS A 203 12.40 5.19 -6.67
N ARG A 204 11.25 5.81 -6.94
CA ARG A 204 10.02 5.14 -7.41
C ARG A 204 9.29 6.03 -8.41
N ASN A 205 8.33 5.46 -9.13
CA ASN A 205 7.46 6.21 -10.02
C ASN A 205 6.36 6.91 -9.20
N ILE A 206 6.73 8.01 -8.54
CA ILE A 206 5.83 8.83 -7.72
C ILE A 206 5.85 10.29 -8.19
N ASP A 207 4.74 10.99 -8.03
CA ASP A 207 4.55 12.40 -8.35
C ASP A 207 4.87 13.32 -7.15
N GLY A 208 6.08 13.17 -6.61
CA GLY A 208 6.54 13.97 -5.47
C GLY A 208 7.59 13.24 -4.64
N VAL A 209 7.65 13.56 -3.35
CA VAL A 209 8.58 12.98 -2.38
C VAL A 209 7.79 12.40 -1.22
N ALA A 210 8.22 11.23 -0.75
CA ALA A 210 7.69 10.60 0.45
C ALA A 210 8.81 10.32 1.45
N LEU A 211 8.55 10.58 2.73
CA LEU A 211 9.37 10.12 3.86
C LEU A 211 8.56 9.11 4.65
N SER A 212 9.12 7.93 4.86
CA SER A 212 8.55 6.88 5.71
C SER A 212 9.39 6.71 6.97
N ALA A 213 8.71 6.46 8.09
CA ALA A 213 9.34 6.17 9.37
C ALA A 213 8.49 5.18 10.18
N GLU A 214 9.11 4.11 10.67
CA GLU A 214 8.46 3.13 11.53
C GLU A 214 8.35 3.64 12.97
N ALA A 215 7.27 3.29 13.65
CA ALA A 215 7.06 3.63 15.04
C ALA A 215 6.13 2.64 15.75
N PRO A 216 6.22 2.52 17.09
CA PRO A 216 5.26 1.76 17.85
C PRO A 216 3.83 2.26 17.66
N VAL A 217 2.90 1.33 17.50
CA VAL A 217 1.46 1.58 17.50
C VAL A 217 1.09 2.34 18.77
N GLY A 218 0.24 3.37 18.64
CA GLY A 218 -0.23 4.16 19.78
C GLY A 218 0.80 5.15 20.37
N SER A 219 2.02 5.24 19.81
CA SER A 219 3.01 6.22 20.28
C SER A 219 2.52 7.67 20.06
N VAL A 220 2.16 8.33 21.17
CA VAL A 220 1.72 9.73 21.20
C VAL A 220 2.87 10.70 20.92
N ALA A 221 4.08 10.38 21.40
CA ALA A 221 5.29 11.17 21.12
C ALA A 221 5.62 11.16 19.62
N MET A 222 5.54 10.01 18.96
CA MET A 222 5.69 9.93 17.50
C MET A 222 4.58 10.70 16.77
N ALA A 223 3.34 10.63 17.24
CA ALA A 223 2.24 11.37 16.64
C ALA A 223 2.45 12.89 16.72
N VAL A 224 3.04 13.37 17.82
CA VAL A 224 3.44 14.78 17.98
C VAL A 224 4.64 15.11 17.08
N ALA A 225 5.69 14.27 17.06
CA ALA A 225 6.85 14.43 16.19
C ALA A 225 6.47 14.58 14.72
N HIS A 226 5.61 13.68 14.23
CA HIS A 226 5.15 13.69 12.84
C HIS A 226 4.32 14.93 12.50
N ARG A 227 3.54 15.46 13.45
CA ARG A 227 2.79 16.72 13.27
C ARG A 227 3.71 17.94 13.21
N ILE A 228 4.71 18.01 14.11
CA ILE A 228 5.76 19.04 14.08
C ILE A 228 6.49 19.01 12.74
N LEU A 229 6.93 17.82 12.31
CA LEU A 229 7.64 17.69 11.05
C LEU A 229 6.79 18.14 9.86
N ARG A 230 5.51 17.74 9.81
CA ARG A 230 4.59 18.16 8.75
C ARG A 230 4.46 19.68 8.70
N GLU A 231 4.33 20.34 9.84
CA GLU A 231 4.25 21.80 9.92
C GLU A 231 5.57 22.46 9.47
N ARG A 232 6.72 22.00 9.99
CA ARG A 232 8.05 22.51 9.61
C ARG A 232 8.33 22.36 8.11
N VAL A 233 8.03 21.20 7.53
CA VAL A 233 8.21 20.94 6.09
C VAL A 233 7.28 21.83 5.27
N THR A 234 6.01 21.93 5.65
CA THR A 234 5.05 22.80 4.95
C THR A 234 5.50 24.25 4.97
N ALA A 235 5.90 24.77 6.14
CA ALA A 235 6.38 26.14 6.29
C ALA A 235 7.67 26.40 5.51
N ALA A 236 8.62 25.45 5.53
CA ALA A 236 9.88 25.58 4.81
C ALA A 236 9.69 25.57 3.28
N LEU A 237 8.81 24.70 2.76
CA LEU A 237 8.49 24.65 1.33
C LEU A 237 7.76 25.91 0.86
N ALA A 238 6.82 26.42 1.66
CA ALA A 238 6.11 27.67 1.38
C ALA A 238 7.05 28.88 1.41
N GLY A 239 7.90 29.01 2.44
CA GLY A 239 8.85 30.10 2.57
C GLY A 239 9.88 30.15 1.43
N ARG A 240 10.26 28.99 0.88
CA ARG A 240 11.15 28.90 -0.29
C ARG A 240 10.42 29.01 -1.63
N ARG A 241 9.09 29.18 -1.63
CA ARG A 241 8.23 29.15 -2.83
C ARG A 241 8.40 27.87 -3.66
N VAL A 242 8.78 26.77 -3.01
CA VAL A 242 8.93 25.44 -3.62
C VAL A 242 7.57 24.74 -3.70
N SER A 243 6.66 24.96 -2.75
CA SER A 243 5.29 24.47 -2.85
C SER A 243 4.36 25.30 -2.00
N ALA A 244 3.17 25.57 -2.52
CA ALA A 244 2.06 26.17 -1.78
C ALA A 244 1.12 25.11 -1.18
N VAL A 245 1.29 23.83 -1.56
CA VAL A 245 0.45 22.73 -1.10
C VAL A 245 1.01 22.18 0.21
N PRO A 246 0.21 22.09 1.29
CA PRO A 246 0.65 21.50 2.54
C PRO A 246 1.11 20.06 2.39
N ALA A 247 2.09 19.64 3.19
CA ALA A 247 2.49 18.25 3.24
C ALA A 247 1.34 17.38 3.81
N GLU A 248 1.11 16.25 3.17
CA GLU A 248 0.10 15.27 3.53
C GLU A 248 0.69 14.20 4.44
N ALA A 249 -0.16 13.60 5.28
CA ALA A 249 0.24 12.53 6.18
C ALA A 249 -0.61 11.28 5.95
N ALA A 250 0.04 10.14 5.88
CA ALA A 250 -0.61 8.83 5.84
C ALA A 250 -0.02 7.92 6.93
N THR A 251 -0.73 6.84 7.26
CA THR A 251 -0.25 5.83 8.19
C THR A 251 -0.69 4.47 7.69
N ALA A 252 0.27 3.55 7.63
CA ALA A 252 0.03 2.15 7.32
C ALA A 252 0.49 1.29 8.50
N LEU A 253 -0.17 0.17 8.71
CA LEU A 253 0.13 -0.85 9.69
C LEU A 253 1.22 -1.74 9.14
N HIS A 254 2.32 -1.88 9.88
CA HIS A 254 3.32 -2.89 9.58
C HIS A 254 2.85 -4.24 10.16
N ASP A 255 2.55 -4.24 11.46
CA ASP A 255 2.00 -5.36 12.22
C ASP A 255 1.18 -4.84 13.42
N SER A 256 0.78 -5.70 14.36
CA SER A 256 -0.02 -5.29 15.52
C SER A 256 0.71 -4.39 16.54
N VAL A 257 2.01 -4.17 16.40
CA VAL A 257 2.83 -3.37 17.32
C VAL A 257 3.56 -2.21 16.65
N THR A 258 3.64 -2.19 15.32
CA THR A 258 4.38 -1.22 14.51
C THR A 258 3.50 -0.60 13.42
N VAL A 259 3.60 0.72 13.26
CA VAL A 259 3.03 1.47 12.13
C VAL A 259 4.15 2.16 11.34
N VAL A 260 3.92 2.37 10.05
CA VAL A 260 4.69 3.27 9.20
C VAL A 260 3.95 4.59 9.12
N ARG A 261 4.60 5.67 9.56
CA ARG A 261 4.11 7.04 9.31
C ARG A 261 4.76 7.58 8.06
N LEU A 262 3.93 8.17 7.21
CA LEU A 262 4.31 8.69 5.90
C LEU A 262 4.05 10.19 5.87
N LEU A 263 5.05 10.94 5.43
CA LEU A 263 4.92 12.35 5.08
C LEU A 263 5.14 12.51 3.58
N LEU A 264 4.16 13.10 2.89
CA LEU A 264 4.14 13.23 1.45
C LEU A 264 4.14 14.72 1.08
N ALA A 265 5.00 15.13 0.15
CA ALA A 265 5.01 16.49 -0.37
C ALA A 265 5.32 16.49 -1.86
N SER A 266 4.79 17.49 -2.56
CA SER A 266 5.07 17.72 -3.97
C SER A 266 5.46 19.18 -4.19
N GLY A 267 6.27 19.40 -5.22
CA GLY A 267 6.64 20.73 -5.72
C GLY A 267 6.32 20.83 -7.22
N PRO A 268 6.61 21.97 -7.87
CA PRO A 268 6.48 22.11 -9.31
C PRO A 268 7.37 21.09 -10.04
N ALA A 269 7.10 20.88 -11.32
CA ALA A 269 7.92 20.03 -12.17
C ALA A 269 9.41 20.42 -12.06
N GLY A 270 10.27 19.45 -11.76
CA GLY A 270 11.71 19.67 -11.53
C GLY A 270 12.11 20.08 -10.10
N GLY A 271 11.17 20.43 -9.21
CA GLY A 271 11.45 20.84 -7.83
C GLY A 271 11.59 19.71 -6.81
N ALA A 272 11.55 18.45 -7.24
CA ALA A 272 11.53 17.30 -6.33
C ALA A 272 12.82 17.13 -5.52
N GLU A 273 13.98 17.55 -6.04
CA GLU A 273 15.24 17.56 -5.30
C GLU A 273 15.20 18.53 -4.11
N ASP A 274 14.70 19.74 -4.31
CA ASP A 274 14.52 20.74 -3.25
C ASP A 274 13.52 20.27 -2.19
N VAL A 275 12.43 19.63 -2.62
CA VAL A 275 11.45 19.03 -1.69
C VAL A 275 12.11 17.94 -0.86
N ALA A 276 12.88 17.05 -1.48
CA ALA A 276 13.59 15.97 -0.81
C ALA A 276 14.63 16.48 0.19
N ALA A 277 15.45 17.45 -0.22
CA ALA A 277 16.43 18.08 0.66
C ALA A 277 15.76 18.80 1.84
N THR A 278 14.67 19.52 1.59
CA THR A 278 13.91 20.22 2.65
C THR A 278 13.29 19.23 3.62
N MET A 279 12.58 18.21 3.12
CA MET A 279 11.94 17.21 3.96
C MET A 279 12.95 16.44 4.82
N TRP A 280 14.06 16.02 4.21
CA TRP A 280 15.11 15.28 4.91
C TRP A 280 15.86 16.13 5.93
N SER A 281 16.18 17.38 5.60
CA SER A 281 16.86 18.28 6.55
C SER A 281 16.00 18.61 7.78
N GLN A 282 14.70 18.84 7.61
CA GLN A 282 13.78 19.04 8.73
C GLN A 282 13.65 17.78 9.59
N ALA A 283 13.58 16.59 8.96
CA ALA A 283 13.55 15.32 9.67
C ALA A 283 14.82 15.07 10.47
N LEU A 284 16.00 15.39 9.92
CA LEU A 284 17.27 15.28 10.63
C LEU A 284 17.38 16.28 11.79
N SER A 285 16.93 17.52 11.62
CA SER A 285 16.96 18.51 12.71
C SER A 285 16.08 18.05 13.88
N LEU A 286 14.87 17.56 13.61
CA LEU A 286 13.99 17.04 14.67
C LEU A 286 14.56 15.81 15.40
N ALA A 287 15.46 15.06 14.76
CA ALA A 287 16.14 13.92 15.38
C ALA A 287 17.36 14.31 16.20
N ARG A 288 17.96 15.48 15.94
CA ARG A 288 19.16 15.97 16.61
C ARG A 288 18.83 16.90 17.77
N ASP A 289 17.87 17.78 17.54
CA ASP A 289 17.54 18.89 18.42
C ASP A 289 16.17 18.66 19.05
N GLU A 290 16.02 19.01 20.33
CA GLU A 290 14.68 19.03 20.93
C GLU A 290 13.83 20.11 20.24
N PRO A 291 12.58 19.81 19.86
CA PRO A 291 11.68 20.84 19.37
C PRO A 291 11.42 21.89 20.44
N ALA A 292 11.08 23.12 20.04
CA ALA A 292 10.77 24.16 21.00
C ALA A 292 9.55 23.74 21.85
N PRO A 293 9.52 24.04 23.17
CA PRO A 293 8.39 23.70 24.02
C PRO A 293 7.05 24.22 23.49
N ALA A 294 7.04 25.37 22.80
CA ALA A 294 5.86 25.93 22.16
C ALA A 294 5.37 25.12 20.94
N GLU A 295 6.27 24.51 20.15
CA GLU A 295 5.89 23.60 19.07
C GLU A 295 5.23 22.35 19.64
N VAL A 296 5.83 21.78 20.69
CA VAL A 296 5.28 20.61 21.37
C VAL A 296 3.90 20.94 21.94
N ALA A 297 3.75 22.05 22.68
CA ALA A 297 2.47 22.47 23.26
C ALA A 297 1.37 22.63 22.18
N ARG A 298 1.68 23.29 21.06
CA ARG A 298 0.78 23.47 19.91
C ARG A 298 0.30 22.15 19.31
N HIS A 299 1.15 21.12 19.34
CA HIS A 299 0.79 19.81 18.83
C HIS A 299 0.35 18.84 19.92
N ARG A 300 0.43 19.15 21.20
CA ARG A 300 -0.28 18.37 22.24
C ARG A 300 -1.77 18.65 22.22
N SER A 301 -2.17 19.88 21.90
CA SER A 301 -3.58 20.23 21.83
C SER A 301 -4.25 19.41 20.72
N LEU A 302 -5.30 18.71 21.13
CA LEU A 302 -6.34 18.28 20.20
C LEU A 302 -7.17 19.52 19.86
N PRO A 303 -7.79 19.59 18.67
CA PRO A 303 -8.81 20.60 18.40
C PRO A 303 -9.81 20.66 19.57
N GLU A 304 -10.27 21.85 19.95
CA GLU A 304 -11.27 21.99 21.02
C GLU A 304 -12.55 21.23 20.68
N ASP A 305 -12.86 21.13 19.38
CA ASP A 305 -13.92 20.27 18.87
C ASP A 305 -13.52 18.80 18.96
N PRO A 306 -14.37 17.94 19.55
CA PRO A 306 -14.13 16.50 19.50
C PRO A 306 -14.00 16.07 18.03
N PRO A 307 -13.11 15.10 17.73
CA PRO A 307 -13.03 14.57 16.37
C PRO A 307 -14.42 14.14 15.92
N PRO A 308 -14.75 14.28 14.62
CA PRO A 308 -16.02 13.79 14.10
C PRO A 308 -16.26 12.37 14.61
N ARG A 309 -17.44 12.08 15.17
CA ARG A 309 -17.72 10.80 15.82
C ARG A 309 -17.51 9.62 14.86
N ALA A 310 -17.77 9.84 13.56
CA ALA A 310 -17.40 8.93 12.47
C ALA A 310 -15.92 8.51 12.51
N ARG A 311 -15.00 9.47 12.66
CA ARG A 311 -13.56 9.20 12.78
C ARG A 311 -13.22 8.38 14.04
N THR A 312 -13.92 8.63 15.15
CA THR A 312 -13.73 7.84 16.38
C THR A 312 -14.19 6.39 16.19
N LEU A 313 -15.31 6.18 15.47
CA LEU A 313 -15.77 4.84 15.11
C LEU A 313 -14.80 4.14 14.16
N ASP A 314 -14.22 4.86 13.19
CA ASP A 314 -13.19 4.32 12.29
C ASP A 314 -11.95 3.85 13.05
N ASP A 315 -11.41 4.70 13.93
CA ASP A 315 -10.24 4.38 14.76
C ASP A 315 -10.51 3.16 15.67
N ALA A 316 -11.70 3.09 16.27
CA ALA A 316 -12.12 1.97 17.11
C ALA A 316 -12.33 0.67 16.32
N ALA A 317 -12.92 0.76 15.13
CA ALA A 317 -13.14 -0.41 14.27
C ALA A 317 -11.81 -0.98 13.77
N ARG A 318 -10.87 -0.11 13.35
CA ARG A 318 -9.51 -0.51 12.99
C ARG A 318 -8.79 -1.15 14.17
N SER A 319 -8.95 -0.58 15.36
CA SER A 319 -8.38 -1.15 16.59
C SER A 319 -8.89 -2.58 16.84
N GLU A 320 -10.21 -2.75 16.78
CA GLU A 320 -10.85 -4.04 16.94
C GLU A 320 -10.43 -5.05 15.85
N LEU A 321 -10.23 -4.60 14.61
CA LEU A 321 -9.94 -5.45 13.45
C LEU A 321 -8.49 -5.92 13.39
N PHE A 322 -7.56 -5.03 13.69
CA PHE A 322 -6.12 -5.32 13.64
C PHE A 322 -5.52 -5.72 15.00
N GLY A 323 -6.32 -5.71 16.07
CA GLY A 323 -5.87 -6.08 17.41
C GLY A 323 -4.89 -5.06 17.97
N ILE A 324 -5.02 -3.81 17.54
CA ILE A 324 -4.18 -2.70 18.00
C ILE A 324 -4.88 -1.94 19.14
N PRO A 325 -4.14 -1.33 20.07
CA PRO A 325 -4.73 -0.59 21.17
C PRO A 325 -5.62 0.56 20.70
N PHE A 326 -6.87 0.60 21.18
CA PHE A 326 -7.74 1.75 21.05
C PHE A 326 -7.50 2.72 22.22
N LEU A 327 -7.11 3.96 21.91
CA LEU A 327 -7.05 5.03 22.89
C LEU A 327 -8.31 5.89 22.78
N ASP A 328 -9.17 5.81 23.80
CA ASP A 328 -10.29 6.73 23.91
C ASP A 328 -9.81 8.19 24.02
N GLU A 329 -10.72 9.13 23.75
CA GLU A 329 -10.41 10.56 23.71
C GLU A 329 -9.78 11.09 25.02
N GLY A 330 -10.28 10.65 26.17
CA GLY A 330 -9.78 11.08 27.48
C GLY A 330 -8.38 10.53 27.77
N SER A 331 -8.17 9.25 27.47
CA SER A 331 -6.87 8.58 27.59
C SER A 331 -5.85 9.18 26.62
N ARG A 332 -6.25 9.46 25.39
CA ARG A 332 -5.42 10.12 24.38
C ARG A 332 -5.00 11.52 24.82
N ARG A 333 -5.93 12.31 25.38
CA ARG A 333 -5.64 13.66 25.89
C ARG A 333 -4.61 13.62 27.04
N ARG A 334 -4.83 12.77 28.04
CA ARG A 334 -3.87 12.59 29.16
C ARG A 334 -2.48 12.17 28.66
N ALA A 335 -2.44 11.23 27.70
CA ALA A 335 -1.19 10.78 27.13
C ALA A 335 -0.47 11.92 26.36
N LEU A 336 -1.20 12.75 25.63
CA LEU A 336 -0.64 13.91 24.93
C LEU A 336 -0.11 14.99 25.90
N GLU A 337 -0.84 15.28 26.98
CA GLU A 337 -0.42 16.25 28.01
C GLU A 337 0.97 15.94 28.57
N GLY A 338 1.29 14.66 28.74
CA GLY A 338 2.59 14.18 29.26
C GLY A 338 3.77 14.19 28.28
N VAL A 339 3.59 14.46 26.98
CA VAL A 339 4.65 14.28 25.94
C VAL A 339 5.70 15.38 25.96
N THR A 340 6.89 15.16 26.48
CA THR A 340 7.95 16.20 26.55
C THR A 340 8.67 16.46 25.21
N PRO A 341 9.37 17.60 25.05
CA PRO A 341 10.27 17.81 23.89
C PRO A 341 11.31 16.71 23.73
N GLN A 342 11.82 16.21 24.86
CA GLN A 342 12.76 15.09 24.88
C GLN A 342 12.12 13.82 24.31
N ASP A 343 10.90 13.47 24.72
CA ASP A 343 10.17 12.30 24.20
C ASP A 343 9.97 12.37 22.68
N VAL A 344 9.70 13.57 22.17
CA VAL A 344 9.54 13.82 20.74
C VAL A 344 10.85 13.57 19.98
N ARG A 345 11.96 14.16 20.44
CA ARG A 345 13.29 13.94 19.85
C ARG A 345 13.67 12.46 19.91
N ASP A 346 13.57 11.83 21.07
CA ASP A 346 14.00 10.45 21.30
C ASP A 346 13.15 9.44 20.51
N SER A 347 11.86 9.70 20.35
CA SER A 347 10.99 8.89 19.48
C SER A 347 11.36 9.06 18.00
N TRP A 348 11.62 10.29 17.56
CA TRP A 348 11.92 10.56 16.15
C TRP A 348 13.34 10.12 15.76
N GLN A 349 14.31 10.29 16.65
CA GLN A 349 15.69 9.82 16.46
C GLN A 349 15.74 8.31 16.19
N ARG A 350 15.01 7.51 16.98
CA ARG A 350 14.89 6.06 16.78
C ARG A 350 14.26 5.74 15.42
N ALA A 351 13.19 6.45 15.06
CA ALA A 351 12.52 6.26 13.77
C ALA A 351 13.45 6.60 12.59
N MET A 352 14.30 7.62 12.74
CA MET A 352 15.26 8.04 11.71
C MET A 352 16.35 7.02 11.41
N GLU A 353 16.63 6.06 12.29
CA GLU A 353 17.61 4.99 12.03
C GLU A 353 17.21 4.10 10.85
N ARG A 354 15.91 3.98 10.58
CA ARG A 354 15.33 3.14 9.51
C ARG A 354 14.49 3.94 8.50
N ALA A 355 14.48 5.27 8.61
CA ALA A 355 13.65 6.12 7.76
C ALA A 355 14.06 6.04 6.29
N GLN A 356 13.08 5.97 5.39
CA GLN A 356 13.34 5.89 3.95
C GLN A 356 12.74 7.09 3.23
N LEU A 357 13.57 7.77 2.44
CA LEU A 357 13.17 8.85 1.56
C LEU A 357 12.96 8.32 0.14
N VAL A 358 11.80 8.57 -0.44
CA VAL A 358 11.43 8.11 -1.77
C VAL A 358 11.24 9.32 -2.66
N VAL A 359 11.88 9.28 -3.82
CA VAL A 359 11.87 10.38 -4.79
C VAL A 359 11.54 9.88 -6.20
N PRO A 360 11.16 10.78 -7.13
CA PRO A 360 10.92 10.41 -8.51
C PRO A 360 12.21 9.90 -9.16
N ALA A 361 12.07 9.05 -10.19
CA ALA A 361 13.20 8.56 -10.96
C ALA A 361 14.03 9.70 -11.60
N GLY A 362 15.34 9.49 -11.71
CA GLY A 362 16.26 10.42 -12.38
C GLY A 362 16.99 11.41 -11.47
N LEU A 363 16.69 11.46 -10.18
CA LEU A 363 17.39 12.33 -9.22
C LEU A 363 18.63 11.66 -8.61
N LEU A 364 19.70 12.40 -8.38
CA LEU A 364 20.86 11.92 -7.62
C LEU A 364 21.03 12.76 -6.36
N LEU A 365 20.66 12.20 -5.21
CA LEU A 365 20.70 12.94 -3.95
C LEU A 365 22.05 12.82 -3.25
N HIS A 366 22.51 13.96 -2.74
CA HIS A 366 23.69 14.09 -1.89
C HIS A 366 23.28 14.62 -0.52
N LEU A 367 22.64 13.77 0.27
CA LEU A 367 22.12 14.12 1.59
C LEU A 367 22.96 13.48 2.71
N PRO A 368 23.12 14.14 3.87
CA PRO A 368 23.72 13.51 5.04
C PRO A 368 22.73 12.50 5.66
N GLY A 369 23.21 11.41 6.20
CA GLY A 369 22.45 10.44 6.98
C GLY A 369 22.42 10.80 8.48
N PRO A 370 21.66 10.05 9.29
CA PRO A 370 21.55 10.30 10.73
C PRO A 370 22.89 10.27 11.46
N ASN A 371 23.83 9.42 11.01
CA ASN A 371 25.18 9.28 11.54
C ASN A 371 26.21 10.29 10.94
N GLY A 372 25.76 11.28 10.17
CA GLY A 372 26.62 12.26 9.51
C GLY A 372 27.34 11.77 8.24
N ARG A 373 27.30 10.46 7.93
CA ARG A 373 27.80 9.91 6.66
C ARG A 373 26.80 10.15 5.54
N ARG A 374 27.18 9.98 4.27
CA ARG A 374 26.25 10.10 3.14
C ARG A 374 25.07 9.13 3.30
N LEU A 375 23.85 9.62 3.05
CA LEU A 375 22.64 8.81 3.00
C LEU A 375 22.73 7.86 1.79
N TRP A 376 22.58 6.56 2.07
CA TRP A 376 22.78 5.52 1.07
C TRP A 376 21.60 5.43 0.09
N CYS A 377 21.92 5.33 -1.22
CA CYS A 377 20.92 5.06 -2.25
C CYS A 377 20.64 3.56 -2.30
N THR A 378 19.38 3.19 -2.24
CA THR A 378 18.89 1.81 -2.14
C THR A 378 18.24 1.33 -3.43
N SER A 379 18.57 1.95 -4.56
CA SER A 379 18.13 1.47 -5.87
C SER A 379 18.57 0.02 -6.10
N CYS A 380 17.76 -0.75 -6.84
CA CYS A 380 18.18 -2.07 -7.34
C CYS A 380 19.25 -1.99 -8.44
N TRP A 381 19.63 -0.77 -8.83
CA TRP A 381 20.71 -0.48 -9.76
C TRP A 381 22.03 -0.34 -9.01
N THR A 382 23.03 -1.08 -9.48
CA THR A 382 24.43 -0.95 -9.10
C THR A 382 25.12 -0.07 -10.14
N TRP A 383 25.88 0.92 -9.66
CA TRP A 383 26.55 1.93 -10.48
C TRP A 383 28.07 1.76 -10.40
N ASP A 384 28.76 2.07 -11.49
CA ASP A 384 30.23 2.10 -11.60
C ASP A 384 30.91 0.75 -11.28
N GLU A 385 30.17 -0.35 -11.38
CA GLU A 385 30.65 -1.72 -11.19
C GLU A 385 30.48 -2.55 -12.46
N ILE A 386 31.34 -3.57 -12.61
CA ILE A 386 31.27 -4.52 -13.71
C ILE A 386 30.17 -5.54 -13.39
N PRO A 387 29.23 -5.83 -14.32
CA PRO A 387 28.19 -6.82 -14.08
C PRO A 387 28.80 -8.21 -13.82
N PRO A 388 28.09 -9.09 -13.09
CA PRO A 388 28.51 -10.47 -12.87
C PRO A 388 28.87 -11.19 -14.18
N ARG A 389 29.85 -12.09 -14.14
CA ARG A 389 30.22 -12.91 -15.31
C ARG A 389 29.12 -13.92 -15.61
N GLY A 390 28.71 -14.00 -16.86
CA GLY A 390 27.68 -14.93 -17.33
C GLY A 390 27.54 -14.92 -18.84
N GLN A 391 26.49 -15.57 -19.34
CA GLN A 391 26.18 -15.57 -20.77
C GLN A 391 25.57 -14.24 -21.17
N GLU A 392 26.22 -13.51 -22.09
CA GLU A 392 25.74 -12.22 -22.56
C GLU A 392 24.78 -12.34 -23.75
N PHE A 393 23.67 -11.61 -23.66
CA PHE A 393 22.67 -11.45 -24.70
C PHE A 393 22.63 -9.98 -25.11
N ARG A 394 23.16 -9.70 -26.31
CA ARG A 394 23.26 -8.33 -26.84
C ARG A 394 22.21 -8.07 -27.91
N GLU A 395 21.85 -6.81 -28.05
CA GLU A 395 20.89 -6.37 -29.07
C GLU A 395 21.34 -6.72 -30.51
N HIS A 396 20.36 -6.89 -31.40
CA HIS A 396 20.60 -7.01 -32.85
C HIS A 396 21.31 -5.76 -33.41
N LEU A 397 22.17 -5.93 -34.44
CA LEU A 397 22.94 -4.82 -35.03
C LEU A 397 22.06 -3.66 -35.50
N GLY A 398 20.90 -3.97 -36.10
CA GLY A 398 19.95 -2.96 -36.58
C GLY A 398 19.44 -2.05 -35.47
N LYS A 399 19.06 -2.60 -34.31
CA LYS A 399 18.62 -1.81 -33.13
C LYS A 399 19.79 -1.03 -32.49
N ARG A 400 21.00 -1.60 -32.52
CA ARG A 400 22.22 -0.96 -31.99
C ARG A 400 22.72 0.22 -32.84
N ALA A 401 22.43 0.24 -34.13
CA ALA A 401 22.94 1.25 -35.07
C ALA A 401 22.31 2.64 -34.85
N PHE A 402 21.10 2.69 -34.30
CA PHE A 402 20.35 3.94 -34.08
C PHE A 402 20.42 4.46 -32.64
N ARG A 403 21.10 3.75 -31.72
CA ARG A 403 21.25 4.17 -30.32
C ARG A 403 22.64 4.71 -30.01
N ARG A 404 22.70 5.70 -29.12
CA ARG A 404 23.97 6.19 -28.58
C ARG A 404 24.66 5.08 -27.80
N ALA A 405 25.99 5.10 -27.75
CA ALA A 405 26.75 4.06 -27.06
C ALA A 405 26.35 3.91 -25.58
N ALA A 406 26.02 5.03 -24.91
CA ALA A 406 25.54 5.10 -23.52
C ALA A 406 24.13 4.52 -23.29
N GLU A 407 23.37 4.27 -24.35
CA GLU A 407 21.98 3.78 -24.29
C GLU A 407 21.86 2.31 -24.74
N ARG A 408 23.00 1.63 -24.90
CA ARG A 408 23.04 0.23 -25.32
C ARG A 408 22.65 -0.66 -24.16
N HIS A 409 21.61 -1.46 -24.35
CA HIS A 409 21.20 -2.45 -23.35
C HIS A 409 21.75 -3.83 -23.71
N TRP A 410 22.08 -4.62 -22.70
CA TRP A 410 22.31 -6.05 -22.83
C TRP A 410 21.85 -6.77 -21.57
N VAL A 411 21.65 -8.07 -21.67
CA VAL A 411 21.30 -8.93 -20.54
C VAL A 411 22.44 -9.90 -20.29
N VAL A 412 22.77 -10.15 -19.03
CA VAL A 412 23.65 -11.23 -18.62
C VAL A 412 22.84 -12.27 -17.87
N LEU A 413 22.91 -13.51 -18.33
CA LEU A 413 22.32 -14.65 -17.64
C LEU A 413 23.40 -15.37 -16.85
N THR A 414 23.18 -15.53 -15.54
CA THR A 414 24.01 -16.36 -14.67
C THR A 414 23.22 -17.58 -14.19
N PRO A 415 23.86 -18.60 -13.59
CA PRO A 415 23.13 -19.73 -13.00
C PRO A 415 22.14 -19.34 -11.87
N ARG A 416 22.24 -18.12 -11.32
CA ARG A 416 21.44 -17.68 -10.16
C ARG A 416 20.64 -16.40 -10.40
N SER A 417 20.81 -15.74 -11.54
CA SER A 417 20.23 -14.42 -11.77
C SER A 417 20.12 -14.03 -13.24
N VAL A 418 19.20 -13.10 -13.49
CA VAL A 418 19.14 -12.30 -14.72
C VAL A 418 19.65 -10.90 -14.38
N VAL A 419 20.55 -10.37 -15.20
CA VAL A 419 21.12 -9.04 -15.01
C VAL A 419 20.80 -8.16 -16.22
N SER A 420 20.09 -7.06 -16.00
CA SER A 420 19.86 -6.03 -17.02
C SER A 420 20.99 -5.01 -16.93
N CYS A 421 21.67 -4.75 -18.04
CA CYS A 421 22.87 -3.92 -18.06
C CYS A 421 22.75 -2.76 -19.05
N THR A 422 23.32 -1.63 -18.65
CA THR A 422 23.68 -0.47 -19.48
C THR A 422 25.13 -0.09 -19.18
N PRO A 423 25.79 0.74 -19.99
CA PRO A 423 27.18 1.13 -19.72
C PRO A 423 27.28 1.83 -18.37
N GLY A 424 28.09 1.25 -17.46
CA GLY A 424 28.32 1.79 -16.11
C GLY A 424 27.23 1.49 -15.08
N VAL A 425 26.15 0.80 -15.45
CA VAL A 425 25.06 0.47 -14.52
C VAL A 425 24.49 -0.91 -14.81
N TYR A 426 24.19 -1.69 -13.77
CA TYR A 426 23.45 -2.94 -13.93
C TYR A 426 22.41 -3.12 -12.83
N HIS A 427 21.40 -3.94 -13.12
CA HIS A 427 20.39 -4.38 -12.16
C HIS A 427 20.34 -5.90 -12.22
N GLU A 428 20.73 -6.55 -11.12
CA GLU A 428 20.67 -8.00 -10.94
C GLU A 428 19.39 -8.40 -10.20
N LEU A 429 18.64 -9.35 -10.78
CA LEU A 429 17.54 -10.03 -10.11
C LEU A 429 17.88 -11.52 -9.96
N ARG A 430 18.03 -11.97 -8.71
CA ARG A 430 18.30 -13.36 -8.38
C ARG A 430 17.03 -14.19 -8.50
N PHE A 431 17.14 -15.43 -9.01
CA PHE A 431 15.99 -16.31 -9.15
C PHE A 431 15.32 -16.63 -7.80
N ASP A 432 16.08 -16.76 -6.70
CA ASP A 432 15.54 -16.95 -5.34
C ASP A 432 14.74 -15.74 -4.79
N ASP A 433 14.89 -14.57 -5.44
CA ASP A 433 14.17 -13.35 -5.12
C ASP A 433 13.00 -13.09 -6.07
N VAL A 434 12.82 -13.91 -7.11
CA VAL A 434 11.67 -13.81 -8.02
C VAL A 434 10.42 -14.30 -7.30
N ILE A 435 9.34 -13.52 -7.39
CA ILE A 435 8.04 -13.86 -6.80
C ILE A 435 6.95 -14.08 -7.86
N ALA A 436 7.21 -13.67 -9.10
CA ALA A 436 6.33 -13.89 -10.24
C ALA A 436 7.12 -13.82 -11.55
N LEU A 437 6.70 -14.61 -12.52
CA LEU A 437 7.13 -14.52 -13.90
C LEU A 437 5.89 -14.41 -14.80
N GLU A 438 5.71 -13.24 -15.39
CA GLU A 438 4.65 -13.01 -16.36
C GLU A 438 5.13 -13.40 -17.76
N ARG A 439 4.29 -14.14 -18.49
CA ARG A 439 4.54 -14.54 -19.87
C ARG A 439 3.59 -13.81 -20.80
N TRP A 440 4.12 -12.86 -21.57
CA TRP A 440 3.36 -12.10 -22.56
C TRP A 440 3.75 -12.59 -23.95
N GLY A 441 3.15 -13.72 -24.37
CA GLY A 441 3.58 -14.45 -25.56
C GLY A 441 5.07 -14.82 -25.49
N PRO A 442 5.94 -14.27 -26.36
CA PRO A 442 7.38 -14.52 -26.31
C PRO A 442 8.10 -13.75 -25.20
N GLU A 443 7.51 -12.68 -24.66
CA GLU A 443 8.14 -11.82 -23.65
C GLU A 443 8.06 -12.41 -22.25
N ARG A 444 9.03 -12.06 -21.41
CA ARG A 444 9.09 -12.47 -19.99
C ARG A 444 9.27 -11.25 -19.12
N ASN A 445 8.46 -11.10 -18.08
CA ASN A 445 8.65 -10.07 -17.07
C ASN A 445 8.89 -10.73 -15.71
N LEU A 446 10.12 -10.64 -15.22
CA LEU A 446 10.47 -11.18 -13.90
C LEU A 446 10.19 -10.12 -12.84
N ILE A 447 9.47 -10.50 -11.79
CA ILE A 447 9.13 -9.63 -10.68
C ILE A 447 9.89 -10.07 -9.44
N GLY A 448 10.72 -9.16 -8.93
CA GLY A 448 11.47 -9.38 -7.70
C GLY A 448 10.67 -9.05 -6.45
N ARG A 449 10.97 -9.76 -5.35
CA ARG A 449 10.52 -9.43 -3.99
C ARG A 449 10.83 -7.99 -3.62
N CYS A 450 11.91 -7.42 -4.17
CA CYS A 450 12.38 -6.06 -3.89
C CYS A 450 11.55 -4.93 -4.53
N GLY A 451 10.48 -5.24 -5.27
CA GLY A 451 9.64 -4.28 -5.98
C GLY A 451 10.11 -3.95 -7.40
N CYS A 452 11.30 -4.40 -7.80
CA CYS A 452 11.82 -4.16 -9.15
C CYS A 452 11.43 -5.29 -10.11
N SER A 453 11.39 -4.97 -11.41
CA SER A 453 11.16 -5.94 -12.47
C SER A 453 12.27 -5.93 -13.52
N ILE A 454 12.43 -7.04 -14.24
CA ILE A 454 13.26 -7.15 -15.44
C ILE A 454 12.40 -7.73 -16.56
N GLY A 455 12.09 -6.89 -17.54
CA GLY A 455 11.45 -7.29 -18.79
C GLY A 455 12.47 -7.81 -19.81
N VAL A 456 12.14 -8.90 -20.47
CA VAL A 456 12.92 -9.55 -21.52
C VAL A 456 12.03 -9.76 -22.73
N ASP A 457 12.22 -8.95 -23.76
CA ASP A 457 11.69 -9.21 -25.10
C ASP A 457 12.76 -9.98 -25.92
N PRO A 458 12.52 -11.26 -26.27
CA PRO A 458 13.49 -12.05 -27.02
C PRO A 458 13.81 -11.48 -28.41
N ALA A 459 12.92 -10.68 -29.01
CA ALA A 459 13.16 -10.04 -30.31
C ALA A 459 14.18 -8.90 -30.23
N TRP A 460 14.54 -8.44 -29.03
CA TRP A 460 15.57 -7.41 -28.86
C TRP A 460 16.97 -8.03 -28.90
N TYR A 461 17.13 -9.27 -28.45
CA TYR A 461 18.43 -9.87 -28.21
C TYR A 461 18.78 -10.98 -29.20
N ARG A 462 20.05 -11.02 -29.63
CA ARG A 462 20.56 -12.16 -30.40
C ARG A 462 20.48 -13.43 -29.56
N GLY A 463 19.74 -14.43 -30.05
CA GLY A 463 19.49 -15.65 -29.29
C GLY A 463 18.51 -15.46 -28.14
N GLY A 464 17.65 -14.43 -28.18
CA GLY A 464 16.69 -14.12 -27.11
C GLY A 464 15.77 -15.29 -26.74
N HIS A 465 15.39 -16.15 -27.69
CA HIS A 465 14.64 -17.38 -27.36
C HIS A 465 15.40 -18.35 -26.44
N ARG A 466 16.74 -18.35 -26.46
CA ARG A 466 17.54 -19.13 -25.51
C ARG A 466 17.49 -18.49 -24.12
N LEU A 467 17.51 -17.15 -24.05
CA LEU A 467 17.38 -16.41 -22.80
C LEU A 467 16.01 -16.66 -22.14
N THR A 468 14.91 -16.51 -22.89
CA THR A 468 13.56 -16.69 -22.32
C THR A 468 13.31 -18.13 -21.88
N ARG A 469 13.77 -19.13 -22.64
CA ARG A 469 13.71 -20.54 -22.20
C ARG A 469 14.50 -20.79 -20.92
N ALA A 470 15.71 -20.25 -20.81
CA ALA A 470 16.51 -20.43 -19.59
C ALA A 470 15.85 -19.75 -18.37
N VAL A 471 15.17 -18.62 -18.59
CA VAL A 471 14.34 -17.97 -17.56
C VAL A 471 13.16 -18.87 -17.17
N ASP A 472 12.45 -19.44 -18.13
CA ASP A 472 11.32 -20.36 -17.88
C ASP A 472 11.75 -21.63 -17.12
N GLU A 473 12.96 -22.13 -17.38
CA GLU A 473 13.53 -23.29 -16.68
C GLU A 473 14.01 -22.96 -15.26
N ALA A 474 14.46 -21.72 -15.02
CA ALA A 474 15.01 -21.29 -13.74
C ALA A 474 13.95 -20.84 -12.73
N VAL A 475 12.80 -20.34 -13.19
CA VAL A 475 11.72 -19.88 -12.31
C VAL A 475 10.75 -21.03 -12.01
N PRO A 476 10.40 -21.30 -10.74
CA PRO A 476 9.40 -22.30 -10.37
C PRO A 476 8.06 -22.11 -11.11
N ALA A 477 7.46 -23.22 -11.56
CA ALA A 477 6.25 -23.20 -12.39
C ALA A 477 5.02 -22.59 -11.70
N ASP A 478 4.95 -22.66 -10.37
CA ASP A 478 3.89 -22.07 -9.55
C ASP A 478 3.95 -20.53 -9.52
N LEU A 479 5.13 -19.95 -9.76
CA LEU A 479 5.35 -18.50 -9.87
C LEU A 479 5.13 -17.97 -11.29
N ALA A 480 5.05 -18.86 -12.29
CA ALA A 480 4.88 -18.47 -13.69
C ALA A 480 3.40 -18.49 -14.10
N PHE A 481 2.99 -17.50 -14.88
CA PHE A 481 1.64 -17.41 -15.44
C PHE A 481 1.59 -16.58 -16.72
N ASP A 482 0.60 -16.85 -17.57
CA ASP A 482 0.41 -16.18 -18.84
C ASP A 482 -0.39 -14.89 -18.69
N GLY A 483 0.16 -13.80 -19.24
CA GLY A 483 -0.48 -12.49 -19.44
C GLY A 483 -1.81 -12.63 -20.16
N VAL A 484 -2.90 -12.08 -19.61
CA VAL A 484 -4.11 -11.85 -20.40
C VAL A 484 -4.03 -10.45 -20.96
N GLU A 485 -3.94 -10.32 -22.27
CA GLU A 485 -4.09 -9.03 -22.94
C GLU A 485 -5.58 -8.67 -22.83
N LEU A 486 -5.94 -7.89 -21.79
CA LEU A 486 -7.26 -7.28 -21.76
C LEU A 486 -7.33 -6.31 -22.94
N PRO A 487 -8.35 -6.39 -23.81
CA PRO A 487 -8.51 -5.42 -24.89
C PRO A 487 -8.54 -4.03 -24.25
N LEU A 488 -7.59 -3.18 -24.65
CA LEU A 488 -7.56 -1.79 -24.18
C LEU A 488 -8.95 -1.18 -24.40
N PRO A 489 -9.55 -0.50 -23.40
CA PRO A 489 -10.78 0.23 -23.65
C PRO A 489 -10.52 1.23 -24.76
N ASP A 490 -11.42 1.23 -25.76
CA ASP A 490 -11.34 2.10 -26.93
C ASP A 490 -11.08 3.53 -26.47
N ARG A 491 -9.97 4.11 -26.93
CA ARG A 491 -9.64 5.52 -26.66
C ARG A 491 -10.62 6.37 -27.47
N SER A 492 -11.79 6.66 -26.89
CA SER A 492 -12.72 7.70 -27.38
C SER A 492 -12.31 9.08 -26.89
#